data_AF-A0A9P5L0U9-F1
#
_entry.id   AF-A0A9P5L0U9-F1
#
_cell.length_a   1.000
_cell.length_b   1.000
_cell.length_c   1.000
_cell.angle_alpha   90.00
_cell.angle_beta   90.00
_cell.angle_gamma   90.00
#
_symmetry.space_group_name_H-M   'P 1'
#
loop_
_entity.id
_entity.type
_entity.pdbx_description
1 polymer ?
#
loop_
_entity_poly.entity_id
_entity_poly.type
_entity_poly.pdbx_seq_one_letter_code
_entity_poly.pdbx_strand_id
1 'polypeptide(L)'
;MAPKSMRPARPTKVTNFEPVELNGKNWAKLEDHEAQLAAYLGFQNTSDLREFAISWPTLLAEKYFAPAAQRMTKAGAFKFLSNPGLRSEIVAVAVDSSPDLVWPWHSGDPQYHKTIQKRKIVAWTLWNMVLNVKQYKNTRFAENLSRTQIEQAEFLKRHASNRLGRTLSFPETMDNFPCPELGPLTDKGENELESYNRCWEVLRYLGSGFHKGNWKRRFANVGVMKSGRIVDDSHAPSWMQTVTESALPDQSRPIELEIVWVHNEKVAMYHETTLAIEQAESRHVAVPSSQFTFPWDPRVFPDVQQFRDNIRRCLNCEALGLDLQSIRVHCYDEDEDSHEEADAFTQDWTELKAFFNNSQYSNFVLAVCLEPFDTDDLMFSIYEDGGVPIDPLLYLATPNSETSIESETADEQQAGN
;
A
#
# COMPACT_ATOMS: atom_id res chain seq x y z
N MET A 1 22.21 5.06 32.73
CA MET A 1 22.32 3.85 31.86
C MET A 1 22.23 4.31 30.42
N ALA A 2 23.20 3.98 29.57
CA ALA A 2 23.11 4.30 28.15
C ALA A 2 21.88 3.60 27.53
N PRO A 3 21.14 4.24 26.62
CA PRO A 3 20.02 3.61 25.95
C PRO A 3 20.50 2.35 25.23
N LYS A 4 19.84 1.22 25.51
CA LYS A 4 20.10 -0.02 24.77
C LYS A 4 19.77 0.27 23.30
N SER A 5 20.73 0.01 22.41
CA SER A 5 20.52 0.11 20.97
C SER A 5 19.26 -0.65 20.54
N MET A 6 18.48 -0.07 19.63
CA MET A 6 17.28 -0.70 19.09
C MET A 6 17.65 -2.04 18.45
N ARG A 7 16.78 -3.03 18.65
CA ARG A 7 17.01 -4.34 18.07
C ARG A 7 16.69 -4.30 16.57
N PRO A 8 17.46 -5.02 15.73
CA PRO A 8 17.12 -5.13 14.33
C PRO A 8 15.74 -5.77 14.16
N ALA A 9 15.14 -5.44 13.01
CA ALA A 9 13.91 -6.02 12.55
C ALA A 9 14.05 -7.55 12.38
N ARG A 10 12.92 -8.25 12.35
CA ARG A 10 12.87 -9.69 12.12
C ARG A 10 11.99 -9.96 10.92
N PRO A 11 12.34 -10.92 10.06
CA PRO A 11 11.44 -11.32 8.98
C PRO A 11 10.06 -11.66 9.51
N THR A 12 9.03 -11.17 8.85
CA THR A 12 7.64 -11.54 9.13
C THR A 12 7.07 -12.36 7.98
N LYS A 13 6.01 -13.11 8.29
CA LYS A 13 5.29 -13.87 7.26
C LYS A 13 4.52 -12.89 6.41
N VAL A 14 4.55 -13.10 5.10
CA VAL A 14 3.68 -12.40 4.15
C VAL A 14 2.23 -12.56 4.60
N THR A 15 1.50 -11.46 4.62
CA THR A 15 0.08 -11.43 4.98
C THR A 15 -0.74 -11.18 3.73
N ASN A 16 -1.85 -11.90 3.59
CA ASN A 16 -2.85 -11.70 2.53
C ASN A 16 -3.98 -10.77 3.00
N PHE A 17 -3.66 -9.78 3.83
CA PHE A 17 -4.66 -8.80 4.24
C PHE A 17 -5.07 -7.95 3.03
N GLU A 18 -6.22 -7.32 3.12
CA GLU A 18 -6.73 -6.36 2.13
C GLU A 18 -7.21 -5.10 2.87
N PRO A 19 -7.30 -3.95 2.19
CA PRO A 19 -7.98 -2.76 2.71
C PRO A 19 -9.38 -3.10 3.23
N VAL A 20 -9.84 -2.40 4.27
CA VAL A 20 -11.11 -2.74 4.91
C VAL A 20 -12.30 -2.42 4.01
N GLU A 21 -13.03 -3.46 3.63
CA GLU A 21 -14.35 -3.35 3.03
C GLU A 21 -15.40 -4.05 3.91
N LEU A 22 -16.60 -3.48 4.04
CA LEU A 22 -17.68 -4.03 4.92
C LEU A 22 -17.99 -5.51 4.68
N ASN A 23 -17.96 -5.93 3.42
CA ASN A 23 -18.21 -7.31 2.98
C ASN A 23 -16.91 -8.02 2.56
N GLY A 24 -15.77 -7.32 2.68
CA GLY A 24 -14.46 -7.85 2.37
C GLY A 24 -14.08 -8.99 3.30
N LYS A 25 -13.16 -9.81 2.82
CA LYS A 25 -12.53 -10.88 3.60
C LYS A 25 -11.15 -10.37 4.06
N ASN A 26 -10.51 -11.08 4.98
CA ASN A 26 -9.09 -10.82 5.33
C ASN A 26 -8.73 -9.42 5.85
N TRP A 27 -9.58 -8.77 6.67
CA TRP A 27 -9.16 -7.53 7.34
C TRP A 27 -7.93 -7.78 8.22
N ALA A 28 -7.06 -6.78 8.33
CA ALA A 28 -5.86 -6.84 9.17
C ALA A 28 -6.19 -7.31 10.60
N LYS A 29 -5.44 -8.29 11.12
CA LYS A 29 -5.53 -8.81 12.49
C LYS A 29 -4.12 -8.92 13.05
N LEU A 30 -3.69 -7.87 13.74
CA LEU A 30 -2.30 -7.59 14.07
C LEU A 30 -2.08 -7.45 15.59
N GLU A 31 -3.08 -7.73 16.43
CA GLU A 31 -3.02 -7.57 17.89
C GLU A 31 -1.89 -8.35 18.59
N ASP A 32 -1.42 -9.44 17.97
CA ASP A 32 -0.32 -10.29 18.43
C ASP A 32 0.95 -10.11 17.58
N HIS A 33 0.89 -9.29 16.53
CA HIS A 33 1.95 -9.05 15.55
C HIS A 33 2.52 -7.64 15.70
N GLU A 34 3.20 -7.39 16.81
CA GLU A 34 3.63 -6.04 17.25
C GLU A 34 4.37 -5.23 16.18
N ALA A 35 5.31 -5.83 15.43
CA ALA A 35 6.05 -5.13 14.38
C ALA A 35 5.18 -4.80 13.16
N GLN A 36 4.26 -5.69 12.78
CA GLN A 36 3.32 -5.46 11.69
C GLN A 36 2.28 -4.41 12.05
N LEU A 37 1.79 -4.42 13.31
CA LEU A 37 0.91 -3.36 13.81
C LEU A 37 1.62 -2.00 13.84
N ALA A 38 2.89 -1.97 14.23
CA ALA A 38 3.67 -0.73 14.20
C ALA A 38 3.79 -0.19 12.77
N ALA A 39 4.13 -1.05 11.80
CA ALA A 39 4.18 -0.69 10.37
C ALA A 39 2.83 -0.19 9.85
N TYR A 40 1.75 -0.90 10.19
CA TYR A 40 0.37 -0.58 9.80
C TYR A 40 -0.13 0.77 10.34
N LEU A 41 0.55 1.32 11.36
CA LEU A 41 0.30 2.63 11.96
C LEU A 41 1.36 3.68 11.54
N GLY A 42 2.27 3.36 10.63
CA GLY A 42 3.31 4.26 10.15
C GLY A 42 4.49 4.45 11.12
N PHE A 43 4.63 3.61 12.15
CA PHE A 43 5.75 3.71 13.10
C PHE A 43 7.01 2.99 12.58
N GLN A 44 8.16 3.63 12.79
CA GLN A 44 9.47 3.10 12.40
C GLN A 44 10.04 2.07 13.40
N ASN A 45 9.43 1.98 14.58
CA ASN A 45 9.85 1.03 15.60
C ASN A 45 8.69 0.64 16.53
N THR A 46 8.81 -0.50 17.20
CA THR A 46 7.77 -0.98 18.13
C THR A 46 7.74 -0.22 19.46
N SER A 47 8.76 0.59 19.78
CA SER A 47 8.75 1.41 20.99
C SER A 47 7.70 2.51 20.87
N ASP A 48 7.59 3.12 19.68
CA ASP A 48 6.60 4.15 19.40
C ASP A 48 5.16 3.62 19.51
N LEU A 49 4.92 2.41 18.97
CA LEU A 49 3.65 1.70 19.17
C LEU A 49 3.34 1.49 20.67
N ARG A 50 4.33 1.10 21.48
CA ARG A 50 4.12 0.87 22.92
C ARG A 50 3.78 2.18 23.64
N GLU A 51 4.49 3.26 23.33
CA GLU A 51 4.24 4.59 23.88
C GLU A 51 2.83 5.09 23.53
N PHE A 52 2.45 4.96 22.26
CA PHE A 52 1.12 5.35 21.81
C PHE A 52 0.01 4.47 22.43
N ALA A 53 0.23 3.16 22.57
CA ALA A 53 -0.75 2.25 23.15
C ALA A 53 -1.09 2.57 24.62
N ILE A 54 -0.18 3.21 25.37
CA ILE A 54 -0.40 3.63 26.76
C ILE A 54 -0.63 5.14 26.92
N SER A 55 -0.87 5.85 25.82
CA SER A 55 -1.21 7.27 25.80
C SER A 55 -2.70 7.50 26.05
N TRP A 56 -3.06 8.74 26.43
CA TRP A 56 -4.42 9.07 26.84
C TRP A 56 -5.52 8.73 25.82
N PRO A 57 -5.36 8.89 24.48
CA PRO A 57 -6.43 8.54 23.54
C PRO A 57 -6.80 7.06 23.60
N THR A 58 -5.79 6.19 23.72
CA THR A 58 -5.96 4.74 23.75
C THR A 58 -6.54 4.28 25.09
N LEU A 59 -6.01 4.78 26.21
CA LEU A 59 -6.47 4.40 27.54
C LEU A 59 -7.90 4.88 27.84
N LEU A 60 -8.26 6.06 27.34
CA LEU A 60 -9.62 6.59 27.42
C LEU A 60 -10.61 5.74 26.61
N ALA A 61 -10.22 5.35 25.39
CA ALA A 61 -11.03 4.49 24.55
C ALA A 61 -11.19 3.07 25.12
N GLU A 62 -10.12 2.49 25.69
CA GLU A 62 -10.14 1.15 26.28
C GLU A 62 -11.25 0.96 27.30
N LYS A 63 -11.49 1.99 28.14
CA LYS A 63 -12.51 2.01 29.20
C LYS A 63 -13.87 1.47 28.72
N TYR A 64 -14.31 1.90 27.54
CA TYR A 64 -15.61 1.51 26.97
C TYR A 64 -15.49 0.38 25.95
N PHE A 65 -14.36 0.32 25.23
CA PHE A 65 -14.13 -0.70 24.22
C PHE A 65 -14.06 -2.10 24.83
N ALA A 66 -13.21 -2.32 25.83
CA ALA A 66 -12.92 -3.65 26.36
C ALA A 66 -14.18 -4.44 26.83
N PRO A 67 -15.10 -3.88 27.63
CA PRO A 67 -16.30 -4.60 28.05
C PRO A 67 -17.31 -4.83 26.91
N ALA A 68 -17.40 -3.90 25.97
CA ALA A 68 -18.36 -3.97 24.86
C ALA A 68 -17.89 -4.89 23.73
N ALA A 69 -16.59 -4.86 23.39
CA ALA A 69 -15.99 -5.62 22.28
C ALA A 69 -15.72 -7.09 22.61
N GLN A 70 -16.02 -7.56 23.81
CA GLN A 70 -15.79 -8.95 24.20
C GLN A 70 -16.48 -9.93 23.24
N ARG A 71 -15.69 -10.76 22.55
CA ARG A 71 -16.14 -11.72 21.51
C ARG A 71 -16.86 -11.06 20.32
N MET A 72 -16.64 -9.77 20.09
CA MET A 72 -17.22 -9.04 18.95
C MET A 72 -16.33 -9.16 17.71
N THR A 73 -16.96 -9.30 16.55
CA THR A 73 -16.32 -9.15 15.24
C THR A 73 -16.42 -7.70 14.77
N LYS A 74 -15.39 -7.21 14.07
CA LYS A 74 -15.31 -5.83 13.58
C LYS A 74 -16.52 -5.41 12.73
N ALA A 75 -16.99 -6.29 11.82
CA ALA A 75 -18.11 -6.03 10.92
C ALA A 75 -19.37 -5.50 11.60
N GLY A 76 -19.66 -5.96 12.83
CA GLY A 76 -20.83 -5.52 13.58
C GLY A 76 -20.77 -4.04 13.97
N ALA A 77 -19.61 -3.54 14.38
CA ALA A 77 -19.42 -2.14 14.73
C ALA A 77 -19.22 -1.28 13.47
N PHE A 78 -18.48 -1.78 12.47
CA PHE A 78 -18.19 -1.00 11.26
C PHE A 78 -19.43 -0.72 10.42
N LYS A 79 -20.44 -1.60 10.46
CA LYS A 79 -21.75 -1.33 9.85
C LYS A 79 -22.41 -0.05 10.37
N PHE A 80 -22.21 0.32 11.64
CA PHE A 80 -22.71 1.59 12.19
C PHE A 80 -21.90 2.78 11.68
N LEU A 81 -20.61 2.60 11.43
CA LEU A 81 -19.71 3.67 10.99
C LEU A 81 -19.76 3.90 9.47
N SER A 82 -20.12 2.88 8.70
CA SER A 82 -20.18 2.96 7.24
C SER A 82 -21.52 3.44 6.70
N ASN A 83 -22.62 3.20 7.41
CA ASN A 83 -23.94 3.61 6.97
C ASN A 83 -24.22 5.04 7.46
N PRO A 84 -24.46 6.02 6.57
CA PRO A 84 -24.63 7.42 6.96
C PRO A 84 -25.71 7.64 8.03
N GLY A 85 -26.87 6.98 7.89
CA GLY A 85 -27.97 7.14 8.84
C GLY A 85 -27.67 6.57 10.23
N LEU A 86 -27.00 5.42 10.30
CA LEU A 86 -26.55 4.84 11.57
C LEU A 86 -25.38 5.63 12.18
N ARG A 87 -24.48 6.15 11.33
CA ARG A 87 -23.33 6.94 11.76
C ARG A 87 -23.78 8.25 12.41
N SER A 88 -24.82 8.90 11.89
CA SER A 88 -25.38 10.11 12.51
C SER A 88 -25.83 9.86 13.95
N GLU A 89 -26.39 8.69 14.26
CA GLU A 89 -26.75 8.32 15.65
C GLU A 89 -25.50 8.24 16.55
N ILE A 90 -24.40 7.69 16.02
CA ILE A 90 -23.14 7.56 16.75
C ILE A 90 -22.50 8.94 16.98
N VAL A 91 -22.43 9.77 15.95
CA VAL A 91 -21.75 11.09 15.98
C VAL A 91 -22.54 12.12 16.80
N ALA A 92 -23.85 11.97 16.92
CA ALA A 92 -24.70 12.85 17.73
C ALA A 92 -24.39 12.76 19.24
N VAL A 93 -23.76 11.70 19.70
CA VAL A 93 -23.38 11.53 21.11
C VAL A 93 -22.07 12.25 21.38
N ALA A 94 -22.09 13.23 22.28
CA ALA A 94 -20.93 14.06 22.61
C ALA A 94 -19.73 13.24 23.09
N VAL A 95 -18.51 13.73 22.80
CA VAL A 95 -17.23 13.01 23.04
C VAL A 95 -16.99 12.71 24.51
N ASP A 96 -17.47 13.58 25.40
CA ASP A 96 -17.34 13.50 26.87
C ASP A 96 -18.47 12.70 27.54
N SER A 97 -19.45 12.23 26.77
CA SER A 97 -20.55 11.42 27.29
C SER A 97 -20.10 10.01 27.68
N SER A 98 -20.86 9.38 28.58
CA SER A 98 -20.67 7.97 28.92
C SER A 98 -21.56 7.11 28.01
N PRO A 99 -21.02 6.40 27.00
CA PRO A 99 -21.82 5.70 25.99
C PRO A 99 -22.63 4.54 26.57
N ASP A 100 -22.22 4.02 27.72
CA ASP A 100 -22.93 3.01 28.51
C ASP A 100 -24.23 3.54 29.15
N LEU A 101 -24.36 4.86 29.35
CA LEU A 101 -25.61 5.49 29.79
C LEU A 101 -26.56 5.79 28.61
N VAL A 102 -26.00 6.03 27.43
CA VAL A 102 -26.78 6.30 26.20
C VAL A 102 -27.34 5.00 25.61
N TRP A 103 -26.51 3.96 25.58
CA TRP A 103 -26.86 2.63 25.07
C TRP A 103 -26.72 1.57 26.17
N PRO A 104 -27.57 1.64 27.21
CA PRO A 104 -27.49 0.73 28.34
C PRO A 104 -27.78 -0.71 27.90
N TRP A 105 -27.09 -1.66 28.52
CA TRP A 105 -27.40 -3.09 28.39
C TRP A 105 -27.09 -3.81 29.71
N HIS A 106 -27.91 -4.78 30.05
CA HIS A 106 -27.85 -5.53 31.30
C HIS A 106 -27.74 -7.03 31.02
N SER A 107 -27.27 -7.81 31.99
CA SER A 107 -27.11 -9.27 31.83
C SER A 107 -28.40 -9.99 31.44
N GLY A 108 -29.55 -9.53 31.97
CA GLY A 108 -30.89 -10.06 31.73
C GLY A 108 -31.52 -9.69 30.38
N ASP A 109 -30.95 -8.75 29.64
CA ASP A 109 -31.55 -8.28 28.38
C ASP A 109 -31.49 -9.36 27.28
N PRO A 110 -32.40 -9.31 26.29
CA PRO A 110 -32.35 -10.18 25.11
C PRO A 110 -30.99 -10.09 24.39
N GLN A 111 -30.45 -11.24 23.94
CA GLN A 111 -29.10 -11.30 23.36
C GLN A 111 -28.90 -10.38 22.16
N TYR A 112 -29.91 -10.26 21.31
CA TYR A 112 -29.92 -9.35 20.17
C TYR A 112 -29.78 -7.88 20.61
N HIS A 113 -30.53 -7.47 21.64
CA HIS A 113 -30.46 -6.12 22.19
C HIS A 113 -29.06 -5.81 22.73
N LYS A 114 -28.52 -6.68 23.59
CA LYS A 114 -27.16 -6.55 24.14
C LYS A 114 -26.11 -6.40 23.04
N THR A 115 -26.26 -7.19 21.98
CA THR A 115 -25.33 -7.20 20.85
C THR A 115 -25.38 -5.87 20.08
N ILE A 116 -26.57 -5.30 19.86
CA ILE A 116 -26.70 -4.00 19.20
C ILE A 116 -26.09 -2.88 20.04
N GLN A 117 -26.43 -2.80 21.33
CA GLN A 117 -25.92 -1.71 22.19
C GLN A 117 -24.40 -1.77 22.31
N LYS A 118 -23.84 -2.97 22.50
CA LYS A 118 -22.39 -3.15 22.49
C LYS A 118 -21.75 -2.68 21.19
N ARG A 119 -22.34 -2.99 20.03
CA ARG A 119 -21.82 -2.54 18.72
C ARG A 119 -21.84 -1.02 18.59
N LYS A 120 -22.89 -0.35 19.08
CA LYS A 120 -22.97 1.12 19.11
C LYS A 120 -21.91 1.72 20.01
N ILE A 121 -21.72 1.19 21.22
CA ILE A 121 -20.66 1.63 22.14
C ILE A 121 -19.29 1.49 21.47
N VAL A 122 -19.00 0.34 20.84
CA VAL A 122 -17.71 0.14 20.16
C VAL A 122 -17.54 1.09 18.97
N ALA A 123 -18.58 1.28 18.15
CA ALA A 123 -18.53 2.24 17.04
C ALA A 123 -18.22 3.66 17.53
N TRP A 124 -18.93 4.12 18.57
CA TRP A 124 -18.69 5.41 19.21
C TRP A 124 -17.28 5.54 19.77
N THR A 125 -16.76 4.50 20.42
CA THR A 125 -15.42 4.50 20.97
C THR A 125 -14.35 4.64 19.88
N LEU A 126 -14.49 3.94 18.75
CA LEU A 126 -13.56 4.04 17.63
C LEU A 126 -13.62 5.41 16.97
N TRP A 127 -14.84 5.94 16.75
CA TRP A 127 -15.05 7.29 16.24
C TRP A 127 -14.35 8.34 17.11
N ASN A 128 -14.58 8.30 18.42
CA ASN A 128 -13.97 9.25 19.34
C ASN A 128 -12.48 9.05 19.52
N MET A 129 -11.97 7.82 19.44
CA MET A 129 -10.53 7.59 19.43
C MET A 129 -9.87 8.28 18.23
N VAL A 130 -10.47 8.23 17.03
CA VAL A 130 -9.97 8.97 15.86
C VAL A 130 -9.93 10.48 16.13
N LEU A 131 -10.98 11.06 16.70
CA LEU A 131 -11.01 12.48 17.07
C LEU A 131 -9.96 12.83 18.12
N ASN A 132 -9.82 11.99 19.14
CA ASN A 132 -8.84 12.15 20.21
C ASN A 132 -7.41 12.05 19.70
N VAL A 133 -7.13 11.19 18.73
CA VAL A 133 -5.80 11.10 18.09
C VAL A 133 -5.50 12.35 17.26
N LYS A 134 -6.49 12.92 16.56
CA LYS A 134 -6.33 14.21 15.87
C LYS A 134 -6.00 15.32 16.87
N GLN A 135 -6.65 15.35 18.03
CA GLN A 135 -6.33 16.30 19.10
C GLN A 135 -4.90 16.05 19.63
N TYR A 136 -4.58 14.81 19.98
CA TYR A 136 -3.29 14.38 20.49
C TYR A 136 -2.12 14.82 19.61
N LYS A 137 -2.26 14.73 18.28
CA LYS A 137 -1.26 15.20 17.30
C LYS A 137 -0.98 16.69 17.40
N ASN A 138 -2.00 17.49 17.69
CA ASN A 138 -1.93 18.96 17.72
C ASN A 138 -1.71 19.54 19.12
N THR A 139 -1.79 18.69 20.16
CA THR A 139 -1.63 19.06 21.56
C THR A 139 -0.15 19.16 21.94
N ARG A 140 0.20 20.15 22.77
CA ARG A 140 1.57 20.34 23.26
C ARG A 140 2.00 19.17 24.16
N PHE A 141 3.30 18.89 24.18
CA PHE A 141 3.91 17.81 24.97
C PHE A 141 3.43 17.78 26.42
N ALA A 142 3.47 18.91 27.13
CA ALA A 142 3.11 18.99 28.56
C ALA A 142 1.64 18.62 28.83
N GLU A 143 0.73 18.98 27.91
CA GLU A 143 -0.69 18.64 28.03
C GLU A 143 -0.91 17.15 27.72
N ASN A 144 -0.27 16.60 26.69
CA ASN A 144 -0.30 15.16 26.41
C ASN A 144 0.24 14.34 27.58
N LEU A 145 1.31 14.80 28.22
CA LEU A 145 1.88 14.18 29.42
C LEU A 145 0.88 14.18 30.58
N SER A 146 0.32 15.35 30.90
CA SER A 146 -0.66 15.51 31.97
C SER A 146 -1.88 14.59 31.77
N ARG A 147 -2.49 14.62 30.57
CA ARG A 147 -3.65 13.77 30.25
C ARG A 147 -3.30 12.28 30.28
N THR A 148 -2.11 11.91 29.80
CA THR A 148 -1.66 10.50 29.82
C THR A 148 -1.48 10.01 31.24
N GLN A 149 -0.89 10.80 32.13
CA GLN A 149 -0.72 10.43 33.54
C GLN A 149 -2.07 10.26 34.26
N ILE A 150 -3.04 11.14 33.98
CA ILE A 150 -4.41 11.03 34.52
C ILE A 150 -5.06 9.72 34.05
N GLU A 151 -5.03 9.43 32.75
CA GLU A 151 -5.66 8.22 32.21
C GLU A 151 -4.93 6.94 32.63
N GLN A 152 -3.61 6.97 32.81
CA GLN A 152 -2.84 5.85 33.37
C GLN A 152 -3.26 5.56 34.82
N ALA A 153 -3.41 6.58 35.65
CA ALA A 153 -3.86 6.42 37.03
C ALA A 153 -5.29 5.84 37.10
N GLU A 154 -6.21 6.37 36.29
CA GLU A 154 -7.58 5.86 36.21
C GLU A 154 -7.64 4.45 35.63
N PHE A 155 -6.79 4.12 34.65
CA PHE A 155 -6.64 2.76 34.13
C PHE A 155 -6.19 1.78 35.22
N LEU A 156 -5.15 2.13 36.00
CA LEU A 156 -4.69 1.29 37.12
C LEU A 156 -5.80 1.07 38.15
N LYS A 157 -6.57 2.12 38.48
CA LYS A 157 -7.72 2.02 39.39
C LYS A 157 -8.80 1.08 38.86
N ARG A 158 -9.16 1.19 37.58
CA ARG A 158 -10.15 0.31 36.91
C ARG A 158 -9.71 -1.16 36.93
N HIS A 159 -8.40 -1.41 36.82
CA HIS A 159 -7.85 -2.76 36.77
C HIS A 159 -7.22 -3.24 38.10
N ALA A 160 -7.36 -2.49 39.20
CA ALA A 160 -6.81 -2.87 40.51
C ALA A 160 -7.40 -4.19 41.03
N SER A 161 -8.66 -4.46 40.70
CA SER A 161 -9.41 -5.68 41.09
C SER A 161 -9.39 -6.79 40.04
N ASN A 162 -8.60 -6.63 38.96
CA ASN A 162 -8.67 -7.54 37.84
C ASN A 162 -8.28 -8.97 38.29
N ARG A 163 -9.20 -9.92 38.10
CA ARG A 163 -9.23 -11.29 38.69
C ARG A 163 -7.99 -12.16 38.41
N LEU A 164 -7.03 -11.65 37.64
CA LEU A 164 -5.80 -12.33 37.24
C LEU A 164 -4.64 -12.12 38.22
N GLY A 165 -4.79 -11.31 39.27
CA GLY A 165 -3.78 -11.13 40.32
C GLY A 165 -2.47 -10.51 39.83
N ARG A 166 -2.51 -9.69 38.77
CA ARG A 166 -1.32 -9.12 38.14
C ARG A 166 -1.14 -7.67 38.55
N THR A 167 0.06 -7.34 39.03
CA THR A 167 0.48 -5.96 39.24
C THR A 167 0.76 -5.31 37.90
N LEU A 168 -0.08 -4.37 37.51
CA LEU A 168 0.13 -3.50 36.37
C LEU A 168 0.92 -2.27 36.82
N SER A 169 1.84 -1.82 36.00
CA SER A 169 2.57 -0.57 36.19
C SER A 169 2.79 0.11 34.85
N PHE A 170 2.88 1.43 34.86
CA PHE A 170 3.35 2.22 33.74
C PHE A 170 4.75 2.75 34.04
N PRO A 171 5.49 3.24 33.03
CA PRO A 171 6.74 3.96 33.27
C PRO A 171 6.48 5.24 34.08
N GLU A 172 7.44 5.62 34.91
CA GLU A 172 7.36 6.87 35.69
C GLU A 172 7.39 8.13 34.80
N THR A 173 8.07 8.03 33.65
CA THR A 173 8.22 9.12 32.68
C THR A 173 7.90 8.65 31.27
N MET A 174 7.39 9.56 30.46
CA MET A 174 7.19 9.40 29.02
C MET A 174 8.08 10.42 28.32
N ASP A 175 8.96 9.95 27.43
CA ASP A 175 9.94 10.81 26.77
C ASP A 175 9.40 11.40 25.46
N ASN A 176 8.35 10.81 24.90
CA ASN A 176 7.78 11.19 23.61
C ASN A 176 6.27 10.87 23.54
N PHE A 177 5.62 11.45 22.54
CA PHE A 177 4.21 11.24 22.20
C PHE A 177 4.06 10.94 20.70
N PRO A 178 4.52 9.76 20.24
CA PRO A 178 4.42 9.37 18.85
C PRO A 178 2.94 9.27 18.44
N CYS A 179 2.63 9.73 17.23
CA CYS A 179 1.27 9.76 16.70
C CYS A 179 1.18 8.80 15.50
N PRO A 180 0.18 7.91 15.47
CA PRO A 180 0.01 6.98 14.34
C PRO A 180 -0.53 7.70 13.11
N GLU A 181 -0.30 7.10 11.96
CA GLU A 181 -1.01 7.36 10.72
C GLU A 181 -2.29 6.52 10.68
N LEU A 182 -3.43 7.12 11.03
CA LEU A 182 -4.72 6.42 11.01
C LEU A 182 -5.34 6.33 9.60
N GLY A 183 -4.77 7.02 8.61
CA GLY A 183 -5.36 7.11 7.27
C GLY A 183 -6.74 7.81 7.25
N PRO A 184 -7.58 7.53 6.25
CA PRO A 184 -7.31 6.59 5.15
C PRO A 184 -6.17 7.06 4.24
N LEU A 185 -5.38 6.11 3.75
CA LEU A 185 -4.43 6.30 2.66
C LEU A 185 -5.18 6.14 1.34
N THR A 186 -5.87 7.20 0.92
CA THR A 186 -6.75 7.16 -0.26
C THR A 186 -5.99 6.86 -1.56
N ASP A 187 -4.74 7.31 -1.64
CA ASP A 187 -3.78 6.98 -2.69
C ASP A 187 -3.44 5.48 -2.77
N LYS A 188 -3.65 4.75 -1.67
CA LYS A 188 -3.42 3.30 -1.57
C LYS A 188 -4.72 2.49 -1.54
N GLY A 189 -5.83 3.09 -1.99
CA GLY A 189 -7.13 2.43 -2.09
C GLY A 189 -7.88 2.25 -0.77
N GLU A 190 -7.45 2.91 0.32
CA GLU A 190 -8.16 2.81 1.60
C GLU A 190 -9.39 3.71 1.66
N ASN A 191 -10.39 3.28 2.43
CA ASN A 191 -11.56 4.09 2.77
C ASN A 191 -11.58 4.44 4.28
N GLU A 192 -12.52 5.30 4.69
CA GLU A 192 -12.61 5.81 6.07
C GLU A 192 -12.67 4.72 7.17
N LEU A 193 -13.11 3.50 6.84
CA LEU A 193 -13.15 2.41 7.82
C LEU A 193 -11.76 1.97 8.28
N GLU A 194 -10.72 2.23 7.50
CA GLU A 194 -9.35 1.87 7.84
C GLU A 194 -8.88 2.58 9.12
N SER A 195 -9.29 3.84 9.33
CA SER A 195 -8.98 4.58 10.56
C SER A 195 -9.57 3.90 11.80
N TYR A 196 -10.79 3.39 11.69
CA TYR A 196 -11.43 2.64 12.78
C TYR A 196 -10.80 1.27 12.96
N ASN A 197 -10.32 0.66 11.88
CA ASN A 197 -9.61 -0.62 11.92
C ASN A 197 -8.27 -0.50 12.64
N ARG A 198 -7.48 0.52 12.34
CA ARG A 198 -6.25 0.85 13.06
C ARG A 198 -6.51 1.09 14.55
N CYS A 199 -7.53 1.88 14.90
CA CYS A 199 -7.94 2.07 16.30
C CYS A 199 -8.33 0.74 16.98
N TRP A 200 -9.11 -0.11 16.30
CA TRP A 200 -9.49 -1.42 16.81
C TRP A 200 -8.25 -2.27 17.11
N GLU A 201 -7.30 -2.35 16.20
CA GLU A 201 -6.08 -3.15 16.36
C GLU A 201 -5.21 -2.65 17.52
N VAL A 202 -5.08 -1.34 17.71
CA VAL A 202 -4.37 -0.76 18.86
C VAL A 202 -5.04 -1.16 20.19
N LEU A 203 -6.38 -1.08 20.26
CA LEU A 203 -7.13 -1.45 21.47
C LEU A 203 -7.03 -2.95 21.76
N ARG A 204 -7.05 -3.79 20.72
CA ARG A 204 -6.81 -5.24 20.85
C ARG A 204 -5.38 -5.55 21.29
N TYR A 205 -4.39 -4.83 20.78
CA TYR A 205 -3.00 -4.94 21.18
C TYR A 205 -2.77 -4.55 22.66
N LEU A 206 -3.39 -3.46 23.12
CA LEU A 206 -3.39 -3.10 24.53
C LEU A 206 -4.03 -4.22 25.38
N GLY A 207 -5.19 -4.73 24.94
CA GLY A 207 -5.86 -5.87 25.55
C GLY A 207 -5.02 -7.16 25.59
N SER A 208 -4.20 -7.42 24.56
CA SER A 208 -3.27 -8.56 24.53
C SER A 208 -2.14 -8.42 25.56
N GLY A 209 -1.87 -7.19 26.04
CA GLY A 209 -1.00 -6.90 27.18
C GLY A 209 -1.40 -7.64 28.47
N PHE A 210 -2.70 -7.91 28.67
CA PHE A 210 -3.19 -8.67 29.82
C PHE A 210 -2.91 -10.18 29.74
N HIS A 211 -2.28 -10.69 28.67
CA HIS A 211 -1.97 -12.11 28.52
C HIS A 211 -0.51 -12.43 28.84
N LYS A 212 -0.25 -13.60 29.44
CA LYS A 212 1.07 -14.25 29.62
C LYS A 212 2.29 -13.32 29.91
N GLY A 213 2.14 -12.35 30.81
CA GLY A 213 3.25 -11.44 31.19
C GLY A 213 3.63 -10.41 30.11
N ASN A 214 2.83 -10.25 29.06
CA ASN A 214 3.04 -9.28 27.98
C ASN A 214 3.13 -7.85 28.51
N TRP A 215 2.30 -7.49 29.50
CA TRP A 215 2.37 -6.19 30.16
C TRP A 215 3.78 -5.86 30.66
N LYS A 216 4.39 -6.78 31.41
CA LYS A 216 5.76 -6.61 31.94
C LYS A 216 6.80 -6.47 30.83
N ARG A 217 6.57 -7.11 29.67
CA ARG A 217 7.47 -7.10 28.52
C ARG A 217 7.33 -5.87 27.62
N ARG A 218 6.16 -5.22 27.64
CA ARG A 218 5.82 -4.12 26.72
C ARG A 218 5.70 -2.76 27.40
N PHE A 219 5.10 -2.70 28.59
CA PHE A 219 4.60 -1.43 29.16
C PHE A 219 5.12 -1.10 30.57
N ALA A 220 5.70 -2.06 31.29
CA ALA A 220 5.93 -1.89 32.73
C ALA A 220 6.95 -0.81 33.14
N ASN A 221 7.91 -0.45 32.27
CA ASN A 221 8.91 0.57 32.54
C ASN A 221 9.56 1.09 31.24
N VAL A 222 10.27 2.22 31.34
CA VAL A 222 10.96 2.86 30.20
C VAL A 222 11.93 1.89 29.52
N GLY A 223 12.69 1.11 30.29
CA GLY A 223 13.68 0.17 29.76
C GLY A 223 13.08 -0.91 28.86
N VAL A 224 11.90 -1.44 29.19
CA VAL A 224 11.21 -2.41 28.32
C VAL A 224 10.56 -1.73 27.13
N MET A 225 9.99 -0.54 27.30
CA MET A 225 9.38 0.20 26.20
C MET A 225 10.39 0.54 25.12
N LYS A 226 11.53 1.14 25.50
CA LYS A 226 12.62 1.51 24.59
C LYS A 226 13.40 0.32 24.02
N SER A 227 13.15 -0.91 24.52
CA SER A 227 13.76 -2.13 23.98
C SER A 227 13.05 -2.68 22.73
N GLY A 228 12.35 -1.80 22.01
CA GLY A 228 11.64 -2.13 20.77
C GLY A 228 12.56 -2.59 19.64
N ARG A 229 11.91 -2.98 18.55
CA ARG A 229 12.57 -3.36 17.30
C ARG A 229 12.33 -2.28 16.25
N ILE A 230 13.31 -2.12 15.38
CA ILE A 230 13.12 -1.45 14.10
C ILE A 230 12.04 -2.21 13.32
N VAL A 231 11.23 -1.46 12.58
CA VAL A 231 10.18 -1.96 11.72
C VAL A 231 10.62 -1.70 10.28
N ASP A 232 10.67 -2.75 9.47
CA ASP A 232 10.96 -2.62 8.03
C ASP A 232 9.66 -2.44 7.24
N ASP A 233 9.74 -1.88 6.04
CA ASP A 233 8.59 -1.70 5.14
C ASP A 233 7.84 -3.01 4.86
N SER A 234 8.57 -4.13 4.72
CA SER A 234 8.00 -5.47 4.55
C SER A 234 7.05 -5.94 5.66
N HIS A 235 7.02 -5.26 6.81
CA HIS A 235 6.07 -5.52 7.89
C HIS A 235 4.69 -4.90 7.64
N ALA A 236 4.60 -3.85 6.82
CA ALA A 236 3.33 -3.25 6.45
C ALA A 236 2.54 -4.21 5.56
N PRO A 237 1.20 -4.13 5.54
CA PRO A 237 0.42 -4.88 4.56
C PRO A 237 0.80 -4.51 3.12
N SER A 238 0.69 -5.44 2.18
CA SER A 238 1.22 -5.28 0.81
C SER A 238 0.75 -4.01 0.08
N TRP A 239 -0.51 -3.60 0.27
CA TRP A 239 -1.03 -2.36 -0.33
C TRP A 239 -0.47 -1.08 0.32
N MET A 240 0.04 -1.18 1.56
CA MET A 240 0.66 -0.06 2.27
C MET A 240 2.16 0.02 2.06
N GLN A 241 2.81 -1.08 1.71
CA GLN A 241 4.23 -1.11 1.42
C GLN A 241 4.51 -0.06 0.36
N THR A 242 5.50 0.80 0.62
CA THR A 242 6.11 1.46 -0.51
C THR A 242 6.58 0.33 -1.41
N VAL A 243 6.28 0.37 -2.70
CA VAL A 243 7.05 -0.44 -3.64
C VAL A 243 8.44 0.16 -3.53
N THR A 244 9.21 -0.32 -2.55
CA THR A 244 10.65 -0.25 -2.59
C THR A 244 10.88 -1.12 -3.80
N GLU A 245 10.98 -0.48 -4.96
CA GLU A 245 11.58 -1.07 -6.13
C GLU A 245 12.81 -1.77 -5.59
N SER A 246 12.69 -3.09 -5.42
CA SER A 246 13.80 -3.97 -5.08
C SER A 246 14.82 -3.58 -6.11
N ALA A 247 15.84 -2.82 -5.68
CA ALA A 247 16.75 -2.04 -6.52
C ALA A 247 16.53 -2.36 -7.98
N LEU A 248 15.71 -1.54 -8.68
CA LEU A 248 15.48 -1.67 -10.11
C LEU A 248 16.79 -2.18 -10.72
N PRO A 249 16.78 -3.34 -11.42
CA PRO A 249 17.98 -3.81 -12.09
C PRO A 249 18.49 -2.62 -12.87
N ASP A 250 19.70 -2.18 -12.52
CA ASP A 250 20.38 -0.97 -12.96
C ASP A 250 19.73 -0.36 -14.23
N GLN A 251 18.77 0.56 -14.04
CA GLN A 251 18.11 1.26 -15.16
C GLN A 251 19.10 2.13 -15.95
N SER A 252 20.38 2.15 -15.56
CA SER A 252 21.44 2.91 -16.22
C SER A 252 21.82 2.39 -17.61
N ARG A 253 21.34 1.21 -18.04
CA ARG A 253 21.44 0.77 -19.44
C ARG A 253 20.09 0.88 -20.14
N PRO A 254 19.91 1.89 -21.02
CA PRO A 254 18.84 1.88 -22.01
C PRO A 254 18.93 0.60 -22.83
N ILE A 255 17.79 -0.06 -23.05
CA ILE A 255 17.68 -1.11 -24.05
C ILE A 255 17.03 -0.52 -25.30
N GLU A 256 17.59 -0.83 -26.46
CA GLU A 256 17.00 -0.46 -27.74
C GLU A 256 16.09 -1.60 -28.19
N LEU A 257 14.84 -1.27 -28.47
CA LEU A 257 13.84 -2.22 -28.94
C LEU A 257 13.39 -1.80 -30.33
N GLU A 258 13.63 -2.66 -31.31
CA GLU A 258 13.15 -2.46 -32.67
C GLU A 258 11.94 -3.33 -32.93
N ILE A 259 10.87 -2.76 -33.47
CA ILE A 259 9.72 -3.52 -33.97
C ILE A 259 9.91 -3.75 -35.46
N VAL A 260 9.81 -5.01 -35.87
CA VAL A 260 9.74 -5.47 -37.25
C VAL A 260 8.38 -6.12 -37.46
N TRP A 261 7.52 -5.46 -38.23
CA TRP A 261 6.28 -6.05 -38.70
C TRP A 261 6.57 -7.06 -39.81
N VAL A 262 6.46 -8.34 -39.48
CA VAL A 262 6.67 -9.45 -40.41
C VAL A 262 5.42 -9.59 -41.28
N HIS A 263 5.50 -9.05 -42.51
CA HIS A 263 4.44 -9.13 -43.50
C HIS A 263 4.98 -9.75 -44.80
N ASN A 264 4.87 -11.08 -44.94
CA ASN A 264 5.28 -11.81 -46.14
C ASN A 264 4.43 -13.08 -46.33
N GLU A 265 4.52 -13.70 -47.51
CA GLU A 265 3.73 -14.87 -47.91
C GLU A 265 3.84 -16.10 -46.98
N LYS A 266 4.84 -16.14 -46.09
CA LYS A 266 5.01 -17.25 -45.12
C LYS A 266 4.20 -17.05 -43.84
N VAL A 267 3.67 -15.85 -43.61
CA VAL A 267 2.86 -15.53 -42.43
C VAL A 267 1.44 -16.06 -42.66
N ALA A 268 0.84 -16.63 -41.62
CA ALA A 268 -0.54 -17.10 -41.69
C ALA A 268 -1.47 -15.92 -42.00
N MET A 269 -2.49 -16.17 -42.84
CA MET A 269 -3.45 -15.15 -43.27
C MET A 269 -2.85 -13.97 -44.03
N TYR A 270 -1.69 -14.15 -44.69
CA TYR A 270 -1.02 -13.07 -45.44
C TYR A 270 -1.96 -12.37 -46.43
N HIS A 271 -2.71 -13.12 -47.25
CA HIS A 271 -3.59 -12.55 -48.25
C HIS A 271 -4.74 -11.74 -47.64
N GLU A 272 -5.31 -12.21 -46.54
CA GLU A 272 -6.37 -11.54 -45.81
C GLU A 272 -5.86 -10.28 -45.12
N THR A 273 -4.65 -10.33 -44.53
CA THR A 273 -3.97 -9.16 -43.97
C THR A 273 -3.67 -8.11 -45.05
N THR A 274 -3.18 -8.52 -46.23
CA THR A 274 -2.97 -7.60 -47.37
C THR A 274 -4.28 -6.96 -47.81
N LEU A 275 -5.37 -7.72 -47.90
CA LEU A 275 -6.68 -7.19 -48.25
C LEU A 275 -7.19 -6.18 -47.23
N ALA A 276 -7.01 -6.42 -45.93
CA ALA A 276 -7.38 -5.49 -44.87
C ALA A 276 -6.59 -4.17 -44.96
N ILE A 277 -5.30 -4.24 -45.27
CA ILE A 277 -4.45 -3.05 -45.51
C ILE A 277 -4.96 -2.26 -46.72
N GLU A 278 -5.19 -2.90 -47.86
CA GLU A 278 -5.72 -2.25 -49.07
C GLU A 278 -7.07 -1.55 -48.80
N GLN A 279 -7.94 -2.20 -48.01
CA GLN A 279 -9.20 -1.60 -47.58
C GLN A 279 -8.98 -0.40 -46.65
N ALA A 280 -8.04 -0.47 -45.70
CA ALA A 280 -7.70 0.63 -44.83
C ALA A 280 -7.10 1.83 -45.59
N GLU A 281 -6.22 1.58 -46.56
CA GLU A 281 -5.68 2.61 -47.46
C GLU A 281 -6.78 3.30 -48.28
N SER A 282 -7.78 2.54 -48.76
CA SER A 282 -8.94 3.10 -49.46
C SER A 282 -9.78 4.04 -48.57
N ARG A 283 -9.71 3.86 -47.25
CA ARG A 283 -10.31 4.73 -46.22
C ARG A 283 -9.38 5.87 -45.77
N HIS A 284 -8.22 6.04 -46.42
CA HIS A 284 -7.18 7.01 -46.07
C HIS A 284 -6.54 6.79 -44.68
N VAL A 285 -6.50 5.55 -44.19
CA VAL A 285 -5.76 5.20 -42.97
C VAL A 285 -4.27 5.10 -43.30
N ALA A 286 -3.41 5.69 -42.47
CA ALA A 286 -1.97 5.60 -42.62
C ALA A 286 -1.47 4.21 -42.19
N VAL A 287 -0.68 3.58 -43.07
CA VAL A 287 0.01 2.31 -42.79
C VAL A 287 1.38 2.64 -42.18
N PRO A 288 1.73 2.07 -41.01
CA PRO A 288 3.02 2.30 -40.38
C PRO A 288 4.16 1.65 -41.17
N SER A 289 5.39 2.12 -40.94
CA SER A 289 6.59 1.47 -41.48
C SER A 289 6.71 0.03 -40.97
N SER A 290 7.21 -0.87 -41.82
CA SER A 290 7.44 -2.28 -41.44
C SER A 290 8.56 -2.45 -40.40
N GLN A 291 9.36 -1.42 -40.15
CA GLN A 291 10.45 -1.43 -39.16
C GLN A 291 10.55 -0.04 -38.52
N PHE A 292 10.62 0.00 -37.19
CA PHE A 292 10.82 1.23 -36.43
C PHE A 292 11.31 0.94 -35.01
N THR A 293 12.04 1.88 -34.42
CA THR A 293 12.41 1.84 -33.01
C THR A 293 11.18 2.06 -32.14
N PHE A 294 10.90 1.12 -31.24
CA PHE A 294 9.84 1.26 -30.26
C PHE A 294 10.22 2.37 -29.28
N PRO A 295 9.35 3.37 -29.07
CA PRO A 295 9.73 4.57 -28.34
C PRO A 295 9.78 4.38 -26.81
N TRP A 296 9.47 3.19 -26.30
CA TRP A 296 9.41 2.90 -24.88
C TRP A 296 10.27 1.71 -24.51
N ASP A 297 10.82 1.75 -23.31
CA ASP A 297 11.48 0.60 -22.70
C ASP A 297 10.41 -0.40 -22.20
N PRO A 298 10.37 -1.65 -22.70
CA PRO A 298 9.42 -2.68 -22.28
C PRO A 298 9.32 -2.87 -20.75
N ARG A 299 10.39 -2.59 -20.02
CA ARG A 299 10.47 -2.80 -18.56
C ARG A 299 9.54 -1.86 -17.79
N VAL A 300 9.13 -0.73 -18.39
CA VAL A 300 8.26 0.27 -17.74
C VAL A 300 6.79 -0.15 -17.68
N PHE A 301 6.35 -1.09 -18.53
CA PHE A 301 4.96 -1.50 -18.53
C PHE A 301 4.64 -2.33 -17.27
N PRO A 302 3.55 -2.03 -16.55
CA PRO A 302 3.18 -2.74 -15.33
C PRO A 302 2.88 -4.21 -15.62
N ASP A 303 2.19 -4.48 -16.73
CA ASP A 303 1.75 -5.79 -17.18
C ASP A 303 1.95 -5.98 -18.70
N VAL A 304 1.75 -7.21 -19.17
CA VAL A 304 1.97 -7.58 -20.58
C VAL A 304 0.85 -7.06 -21.49
N GLN A 305 -0.36 -6.88 -20.96
CA GLN A 305 -1.51 -6.35 -21.68
C GLN A 305 -1.21 -4.92 -22.16
N GLN A 306 -0.71 -4.06 -21.26
CA GLN A 306 -0.31 -2.71 -21.63
C GLN A 306 0.83 -2.68 -22.64
N PHE A 307 1.80 -3.58 -22.53
CA PHE A 307 2.88 -3.69 -23.50
C PHE A 307 2.34 -4.00 -24.91
N ARG A 308 1.48 -5.03 -25.02
CA ARG A 308 0.84 -5.43 -26.29
C ARG A 308 -0.07 -4.34 -26.86
N ASP A 309 -0.85 -3.67 -26.01
CA ASP A 309 -1.72 -2.58 -26.42
C ASP A 309 -0.94 -1.38 -26.96
N ASN A 310 0.25 -1.11 -26.42
CA ASN A 310 1.13 -0.07 -26.98
C ASN A 310 1.73 -0.47 -28.32
N ILE A 311 2.05 -1.76 -28.53
CA ILE A 311 2.43 -2.27 -29.86
C ILE A 311 1.27 -2.10 -30.85
N ARG A 312 0.02 -2.44 -30.46
CA ARG A 312 -1.18 -2.24 -31.29
C ARG A 312 -1.34 -0.77 -31.71
N ARG A 313 -1.11 0.17 -30.79
CA ARG A 313 -1.19 1.62 -31.07
C ARG A 313 -0.08 2.07 -32.01
N CYS A 314 1.16 1.63 -31.81
CA CYS A 314 2.27 1.94 -32.71
C CYS A 314 2.04 1.43 -34.13
N LEU A 315 1.43 0.25 -34.27
CA LEU A 315 1.12 -0.36 -35.55
C LEU A 315 -0.25 0.07 -36.11
N ASN A 316 -0.96 0.98 -35.43
CA ASN A 316 -2.27 1.45 -35.85
C ASN A 316 -3.28 0.31 -36.12
N CYS A 317 -3.18 -0.78 -35.36
CA CYS A 317 -3.87 -2.05 -35.58
C CYS A 317 -5.40 -1.87 -35.73
N GLU A 318 -6.02 -1.11 -34.84
CA GLU A 318 -7.46 -0.86 -34.85
C GLU A 318 -7.95 -0.21 -36.15
N ALA A 319 -7.27 0.84 -36.61
CA ALA A 319 -7.66 1.55 -37.84
C ALA A 319 -7.40 0.71 -39.09
N LEU A 320 -6.41 -0.18 -39.04
CA LEU A 320 -6.11 -1.13 -40.11
C LEU A 320 -7.07 -2.34 -40.13
N GLY A 321 -7.85 -2.57 -39.08
CA GLY A 321 -8.65 -3.79 -38.94
C GLY A 321 -7.80 -5.04 -38.69
N LEU A 322 -6.67 -4.86 -37.99
CA LEU A 322 -5.71 -5.91 -37.66
C LEU A 322 -5.55 -6.06 -36.14
N ASP A 323 -5.17 -7.25 -35.68
CA ASP A 323 -4.80 -7.55 -34.30
C ASP A 323 -3.48 -8.34 -34.27
N LEU A 324 -2.88 -8.44 -33.09
CA LEU A 324 -1.67 -9.21 -32.84
C LEU A 324 -1.94 -10.70 -32.96
N GLN A 325 -1.25 -11.36 -33.88
CA GLN A 325 -1.25 -12.82 -34.01
C GLN A 325 -0.12 -13.47 -33.21
N SER A 326 1.07 -12.87 -33.24
CA SER A 326 2.23 -13.34 -32.49
C SER A 326 3.28 -12.25 -32.31
N ILE A 327 4.04 -12.32 -31.22
CA ILE A 327 5.18 -11.44 -30.96
C ILE A 327 6.36 -12.32 -30.52
N ARG A 328 7.44 -12.32 -31.31
CA ARG A 328 8.69 -12.99 -30.98
C ARG A 328 9.75 -11.94 -30.66
N VAL A 329 10.38 -12.08 -29.51
CA VAL A 329 11.50 -11.22 -29.12
C VAL A 329 12.78 -11.98 -29.42
N HIS A 330 13.68 -11.37 -30.18
CA HIS A 330 14.99 -11.88 -30.48
C HIS A 330 16.04 -10.95 -29.88
N CYS A 331 17.09 -11.51 -29.29
CA CYS A 331 18.30 -10.77 -28.96
C CYS A 331 19.51 -11.46 -29.58
N TYR A 332 20.50 -10.64 -29.92
CA TYR A 332 21.77 -11.08 -30.49
C TYR A 332 22.87 -10.58 -29.58
N ASP A 333 23.81 -11.46 -29.23
CA ASP A 333 25.03 -11.07 -28.52
C ASP A 333 25.94 -10.22 -29.42
N GLU A 334 26.78 -9.36 -28.83
CA GLU A 334 27.75 -8.52 -29.56
C GLU A 334 28.73 -9.36 -30.39
N ASP A 335 28.93 -10.63 -30.02
CA ASP A 335 29.77 -11.60 -30.72
C ASP A 335 29.00 -12.46 -31.77
N GLU A 336 27.70 -12.19 -32.03
CA GLU A 336 26.79 -12.87 -32.99
C GLU A 336 26.62 -14.41 -32.83
N ASP A 337 27.35 -15.06 -31.93
CA ASP A 337 27.37 -16.53 -31.79
C ASP A 337 26.22 -17.10 -30.94
N SER A 338 25.46 -16.27 -30.21
CA SER A 338 24.31 -16.70 -29.42
C SER A 338 23.02 -15.95 -29.79
N HIS A 339 21.98 -16.72 -30.10
CA HIS A 339 20.63 -16.24 -30.40
C HIS A 339 19.69 -16.81 -29.34
N GLU A 340 19.07 -15.92 -28.57
CA GLU A 340 17.98 -16.27 -27.68
C GLU A 340 16.67 -15.69 -28.20
N GLU A 341 15.58 -16.42 -27.95
CA GLU A 341 14.23 -16.00 -28.31
C GLU A 341 13.25 -16.17 -27.15
N ALA A 342 12.28 -15.26 -27.08
CA ALA A 342 11.16 -15.30 -26.14
C ALA A 342 9.83 -15.07 -26.85
N ASP A 343 8.75 -15.64 -26.30
CA ASP A 343 7.39 -15.50 -26.84
C ASP A 343 6.62 -14.42 -26.08
N ALA A 344 6.67 -13.18 -26.55
CA ALA A 344 5.98 -12.09 -25.88
C ALA A 344 4.44 -12.14 -25.98
N PHE A 345 3.90 -13.09 -26.76
CA PHE A 345 2.46 -13.26 -26.92
C PHE A 345 1.87 -14.29 -25.95
N THR A 346 2.61 -15.33 -25.57
CA THR A 346 2.09 -16.39 -24.68
C THR A 346 2.80 -16.48 -23.32
N GLN A 347 3.99 -15.91 -23.19
CA GLN A 347 4.81 -16.05 -21.98
C GLN A 347 4.30 -15.17 -20.81
N ASP A 348 4.60 -15.60 -19.58
CA ASP A 348 4.36 -14.81 -18.37
C ASP A 348 5.18 -13.53 -18.37
N TRP A 349 4.58 -12.43 -17.92
CA TRP A 349 5.22 -11.11 -17.94
C TRP A 349 6.47 -11.04 -17.07
N THR A 350 6.51 -11.79 -15.95
CA THR A 350 7.66 -11.82 -15.05
C THR A 350 8.87 -12.43 -15.74
N GLU A 351 8.66 -13.51 -16.50
CA GLU A 351 9.71 -14.17 -17.25
C GLU A 351 10.19 -13.31 -18.42
N LEU A 352 9.26 -12.67 -19.14
CA LEU A 352 9.59 -11.77 -20.24
C LEU A 352 10.33 -10.51 -19.75
N LYS A 353 9.96 -9.95 -18.60
CA LYS A 353 10.74 -8.88 -17.96
C LYS A 353 12.11 -9.36 -17.54
N ALA A 354 12.24 -10.59 -17.03
CA ALA A 354 13.55 -11.15 -16.70
C ALA A 354 14.43 -11.28 -17.95
N PHE A 355 13.85 -11.62 -19.10
CA PHE A 355 14.52 -11.65 -20.40
C PHE A 355 15.06 -10.27 -20.79
N PHE A 356 14.23 -9.22 -20.70
CA PHE A 356 14.66 -7.83 -20.95
C PHE A 356 15.67 -7.28 -19.92
N ASN A 357 15.72 -7.88 -18.72
CA ASN A 357 16.68 -7.49 -17.67
C ASN A 357 18.01 -8.24 -17.76
N ASN A 358 18.20 -9.14 -18.73
CA ASN A 358 19.46 -9.83 -18.89
C ASN A 358 20.55 -8.81 -19.29
N SER A 359 21.55 -8.65 -18.42
CA SER A 359 22.63 -7.66 -18.59
C SER A 359 23.52 -7.91 -19.81
N GLN A 360 23.43 -9.09 -20.43
CA GLN A 360 24.18 -9.46 -21.62
C GLN A 360 23.60 -8.84 -22.90
N TYR A 361 22.34 -8.38 -22.87
CA TYR A 361 21.64 -7.90 -24.07
C TYR A 361 21.22 -6.44 -23.90
N SER A 362 21.47 -5.63 -24.93
CA SER A 362 21.05 -4.23 -25.02
C SER A 362 20.16 -3.94 -26.22
N ASN A 363 20.21 -4.79 -27.25
CA ASN A 363 19.46 -4.63 -28.49
C ASN A 363 18.50 -5.81 -28.66
N PHE A 364 17.22 -5.49 -28.83
CA PHE A 364 16.16 -6.48 -28.96
C PHE A 364 15.34 -6.18 -30.22
N VAL A 365 14.96 -7.23 -30.94
CA VAL A 365 14.10 -7.15 -32.12
C VAL A 365 12.79 -7.88 -31.85
N LEU A 366 11.68 -7.17 -31.99
CA LEU A 366 10.32 -7.70 -31.93
C LEU A 366 9.82 -8.01 -33.34
N ALA A 367 9.79 -9.30 -33.67
CA ALA A 367 9.08 -9.77 -34.84
C ALA A 367 7.58 -9.89 -34.52
N VAL A 368 6.78 -8.98 -35.08
CA VAL A 368 5.33 -8.90 -34.87
C VAL A 368 4.60 -9.41 -36.11
N CYS A 369 3.70 -10.37 -35.94
CA CYS A 369 2.76 -10.80 -36.97
C CYS A 369 1.36 -10.31 -36.62
N LEU A 370 0.61 -9.89 -37.63
CA LEU A 370 -0.75 -9.38 -37.49
C LEU A 370 -1.74 -10.23 -38.27
N GLU A 371 -2.96 -10.33 -37.76
CA GLU A 371 -4.09 -11.00 -38.41
C GLU A 371 -5.32 -10.09 -38.48
N PRO A 372 -6.21 -10.26 -39.46
CA PRO A 372 -7.41 -9.43 -39.58
C PRO A 372 -8.44 -9.78 -38.51
N PHE A 373 -9.18 -8.78 -38.05
CA PHE A 373 -10.36 -8.96 -37.19
C PHE A 373 -11.61 -8.32 -37.81
N ASP A 374 -12.79 -8.71 -37.31
CA ASP A 374 -14.06 -8.16 -37.78
C ASP A 374 -14.27 -6.74 -37.23
N THR A 375 -14.13 -5.74 -38.09
CA THR A 375 -14.32 -4.33 -37.72
C THR A 375 -15.79 -3.94 -37.53
N ASP A 376 -16.74 -4.77 -37.94
CA ASP A 376 -18.17 -4.47 -37.84
C ASP A 376 -18.75 -4.85 -36.46
N ASP A 377 -18.01 -5.58 -35.63
CA ASP A 377 -18.40 -5.88 -34.25
C ASP A 377 -18.07 -4.73 -33.30
N LEU A 378 -19.07 -3.85 -33.07
CA LEU A 378 -18.96 -2.71 -32.15
C LEU A 378 -18.70 -3.09 -30.68
N MET A 379 -18.84 -4.36 -30.30
CA MET A 379 -18.55 -4.84 -28.96
C MET A 379 -17.15 -5.42 -28.82
N PHE A 380 -16.44 -5.63 -29.93
CA PHE A 380 -15.10 -6.19 -29.94
C PHE A 380 -14.06 -5.06 -29.76
N SER A 381 -13.18 -5.22 -28.77
CA SER A 381 -12.03 -4.35 -28.52
C SER A 381 -10.78 -5.19 -28.63
N ILE A 382 -9.83 -4.75 -29.45
CA ILE A 382 -8.51 -5.38 -29.55
C ILE A 382 -7.62 -5.05 -28.33
N TYR A 383 -7.97 -4.05 -27.53
CA TYR A 383 -7.20 -3.68 -26.34
C TYR A 383 -7.53 -4.60 -25.17
N GLU A 384 -6.48 -5.16 -24.56
CA GLU A 384 -6.56 -6.10 -23.45
C GLU A 384 -6.68 -5.39 -22.10
N ASP A 385 -6.09 -4.21 -21.96
CA ASP A 385 -6.17 -3.41 -20.74
C ASP A 385 -7.36 -2.42 -20.80
N GLY A 386 -8.20 -2.46 -19.75
CA GLY A 386 -9.27 -1.48 -19.53
C GLY A 386 -8.79 -0.17 -18.88
N GLY A 387 -7.50 -0.09 -18.55
CA GLY A 387 -6.85 1.08 -17.99
C GLY A 387 -6.67 2.24 -18.98
N VAL A 388 -6.29 3.39 -18.44
CA VAL A 388 -5.89 4.55 -19.26
C VAL A 388 -4.51 4.26 -19.84
N PRO A 389 -4.29 4.44 -21.16
CA PRO A 389 -2.96 4.29 -21.76
C PRO A 389 -1.93 5.14 -21.02
N ILE A 390 -0.71 4.61 -20.84
CA ILE A 390 0.40 5.37 -20.26
C ILE A 390 0.62 6.63 -21.12
N ASP A 391 0.49 7.82 -20.52
CA ASP A 391 0.72 9.10 -21.21
C ASP A 391 2.24 9.32 -21.41
N PRO A 392 2.72 9.40 -22.66
CA PRO A 392 4.14 9.56 -22.99
C PRO A 392 4.78 10.84 -22.41
N LEU A 393 3.99 11.88 -22.13
CA LEU A 393 4.52 13.15 -21.61
C LEU A 393 4.90 13.08 -20.13
N LEU A 394 4.34 12.11 -19.37
CA LEU A 394 4.62 11.97 -17.95
C LEU A 394 5.94 11.25 -17.66
N TYR A 395 6.44 10.43 -18.59
CA TYR A 395 7.64 9.60 -18.37
C TYR A 395 8.94 10.23 -18.91
N LEU A 396 8.86 11.05 -19.97
CA LEU A 396 10.02 11.77 -20.54
C LEU A 396 10.30 13.12 -19.84
N ALA A 397 9.43 13.55 -18.93
CA ALA A 397 9.54 14.83 -18.22
C ALA A 397 10.38 14.79 -16.93
N THR A 398 11.25 13.80 -16.75
CA THR A 398 12.40 13.90 -15.84
C THR A 398 13.64 14.31 -16.64
N PRO A 399 13.98 15.61 -16.74
CA PRO A 399 15.27 16.01 -17.23
C PRO A 399 16.31 15.67 -16.16
N ASN A 400 17.30 14.87 -16.56
CA ASN A 400 18.63 14.87 -15.96
C ASN A 400 19.10 16.32 -15.86
N SER A 401 18.97 16.91 -14.68
CA SER A 401 19.52 18.23 -14.40
C SER A 401 20.99 18.05 -14.10
N GLU A 402 21.79 18.31 -15.12
CA GLU A 402 23.24 18.48 -15.09
C GLU A 402 23.67 19.24 -13.83
N THR A 403 24.45 18.60 -12.98
CA THR A 403 25.20 19.32 -11.94
C THR A 403 26.50 19.79 -12.57
N SER A 404 26.44 20.95 -13.23
CA SER A 404 27.62 21.71 -13.62
C SER A 404 28.28 22.24 -12.34
N ILE A 405 29.33 21.56 -11.87
CA ILE A 405 30.20 22.12 -10.85
C ILE A 405 31.13 23.10 -11.58
N GLU A 406 30.77 24.38 -11.57
CA GLU A 406 31.74 25.45 -11.82
C GLU A 406 32.70 25.49 -10.63
N SER A 407 33.95 25.10 -10.88
CA SER A 407 35.06 25.32 -9.96
C SER A 407 35.45 26.80 -10.02
N GLU A 408 35.02 27.60 -9.04
CA GLU A 408 35.61 28.90 -8.76
C GLU A 408 37.04 28.71 -8.24
N THR A 409 38.01 29.08 -9.08
CA THR A 409 39.39 29.36 -8.66
C THR A 409 39.44 30.72 -7.97
N ALA A 410 39.80 30.73 -6.69
CA ALA A 410 40.12 31.96 -5.96
C ALA A 410 41.53 32.46 -6.34
N ASP A 411 41.58 33.58 -7.05
CA ASP A 411 42.78 34.41 -7.19
C ASP A 411 42.90 35.30 -5.94
N GLU A 412 43.91 35.03 -5.11
CA GLU A 412 44.41 35.97 -4.11
C GLU A 412 45.41 36.93 -4.77
N GLN A 413 45.01 38.20 -4.96
CA GLN A 413 45.95 39.31 -5.12
C GLN A 413 45.70 40.40 -4.07
N GLN A 414 46.67 40.48 -3.15
CA GLN A 414 47.33 41.68 -2.64
C GLN A 414 46.48 42.93 -2.35
N ALA A 415 46.35 43.24 -1.05
CA ALA A 415 46.19 44.61 -0.58
C ALA A 415 47.45 45.02 0.20
N GLY A 416 48.25 45.88 -0.42
CA GLY A 416 49.19 46.76 0.28
C GLY A 416 48.60 48.17 0.32
N ASN A 417 48.28 48.63 1.53
CA ASN A 417 48.46 50.01 2.02
C ASN A 417 47.99 50.11 3.47
#